data_AF-F8GX99-F1
#
_entry.id   AF-F8GX99-F1
#
_cell.length_a   1.000
_cell.length_b   1.000
_cell.length_c   1.000
_cell.angle_alpha   90.00
_cell.angle_beta   90.00
_cell.angle_gamma   90.00
#
_symmetry.space_group_name_H-M   'P 1'
#
loop_
_entity.id
_entity.type
_entity.pdbx_description
1 polymer ?
#
loop_
_entity_poly.entity_id
_entity_poly.type
_entity_poly.pdbx_seq_one_letter_code
_entity_poly.pdbx_strand_id
1 'polypeptide(L)'
;MRPASAAISAWCAPASSSTARPRPSTRRRPNWASIRARSWATWATATQISTNSARSARYEQRYERPDQRLSQDWWRTEIIDMRPGEIRYRGYPIEQLIGRVSFAQMIWLMLRGELPGPGQGELLDAALMAAVDHGPQAPSIAIARMAATCGVGLNNAIASAVNVLGDVHGGAGEQAVALYEDVAARVDAGDTTEDAVAAALQHYRDHHGKFVSGFGHRFHPVDPRAPRLLALVDQAVANGVVEGRYAAIARAIEQALAAGRSKPIPMNIDGATAVIYAELGFPAPLARGLFCLSRSVGILAHAWEQTNQGGRNKGPIPRQFLWTYEGTPQRDEPAVPQR
;
A
#
# COMPACT_ATOMS: atom_id res chain seq x y z
N MET A 1 35.80 50.91 -35.38
CA MET A 1 35.19 52.08 -34.74
C MET A 1 34.04 51.62 -33.85
N ARG A 2 34.13 51.82 -32.53
CA ARG A 2 32.96 52.04 -31.65
C ARG A 2 32.78 53.56 -31.49
N PRO A 3 31.58 54.05 -31.14
CA PRO A 3 31.21 54.32 -29.73
C PRO A 3 29.83 53.69 -29.37
N ALA A 4 29.54 53.23 -28.14
CA ALA A 4 29.08 53.96 -26.91
C ALA A 4 27.73 54.68 -27.12
N SER A 5 26.73 54.73 -26.22
CA SER A 5 26.48 54.33 -24.82
C SER A 5 25.01 54.70 -24.48
N ALA A 6 24.34 53.95 -23.59
CA ALA A 6 23.33 54.37 -22.58
C ALA A 6 22.45 53.15 -22.23
N ALA A 7 22.59 52.42 -21.11
CA ALA A 7 22.51 52.78 -19.69
C ALA A 7 21.14 53.33 -19.25
N ILE A 8 20.28 52.43 -18.75
CA ILE A 8 19.42 52.70 -17.59
C ILE A 8 19.62 51.55 -16.60
N SER A 9 20.04 51.94 -15.41
CA SER A 9 20.22 51.12 -14.22
C SER A 9 19.32 51.68 -13.13
N ALA A 10 18.72 50.80 -12.32
CA ALA A 10 18.33 50.96 -10.90
C ALA A 10 17.00 50.26 -10.58
N TRP A 11 16.78 49.59 -9.44
CA TRP A 11 17.56 49.27 -8.24
C TRP A 11 16.71 48.24 -7.45
N CYS A 12 17.30 47.15 -6.95
CA CYS A 12 16.93 46.53 -5.66
C CYS A 12 18.07 45.60 -5.22
N ALA A 13 18.65 45.92 -4.07
CA ALA A 13 19.92 45.44 -3.55
C ALA A 13 19.86 44.03 -2.94
N PRO A 14 21.00 43.31 -2.83
CA PRO A 14 21.14 42.16 -1.96
C PRO A 14 21.62 42.59 -0.56
N ALA A 15 20.89 42.18 0.47
CA ALA A 15 21.36 42.17 1.85
C ALA A 15 21.89 40.78 2.18
N SER A 16 23.14 40.68 2.65
CA SER A 16 23.43 40.25 4.02
C SER A 16 24.92 39.95 4.19
N SER A 17 25.58 40.77 5.00
CA SER A 17 26.83 40.47 5.67
C SER A 17 26.59 39.62 6.91
N SER A 18 27.48 38.64 7.08
CA SER A 18 27.95 38.03 8.32
C SER A 18 27.43 38.63 9.64
N THR A 19 26.61 37.87 10.37
CA THR A 19 26.60 37.87 11.85
C THR A 19 26.41 36.43 12.36
N ALA A 20 27.29 36.04 13.28
CA ALA A 20 27.36 34.72 13.88
C ALA A 20 26.10 34.40 14.71
N ARG A 21 25.54 33.20 14.55
CA ARG A 21 24.53 32.64 15.46
C ARG A 21 25.21 31.92 16.63
N PRO A 22 24.68 32.04 17.87
CA PRO A 22 25.22 31.33 19.01
C PRO A 22 24.92 29.82 18.92
N ARG A 23 25.88 29.00 19.36
CA ARG A 23 25.77 27.54 19.44
C ARG A 23 24.62 27.14 20.40
N PRO A 24 23.78 26.16 20.05
CA PRO A 24 22.86 25.58 21.02
C PRO A 24 23.64 24.67 22.00
N SER A 25 23.37 24.86 23.29
CA SER A 25 23.90 24.09 24.41
C SER A 25 23.66 22.59 24.24
N THR A 26 24.66 21.79 24.58
CA THR A 26 24.63 20.33 24.65
C THR A 26 23.59 19.83 25.67
N ARG A 27 22.36 19.59 25.24
CA ARG A 27 21.43 18.73 25.99
C ARG A 27 21.85 17.28 25.78
N ARG A 28 22.21 16.61 26.89
CA ARG A 28 22.47 15.17 26.96
C ARG A 28 21.34 14.38 26.28
N ARG A 29 21.69 13.50 25.34
CA ARG A 29 20.78 12.47 24.81
C ARG A 29 20.47 11.46 25.92
N PRO A 30 19.22 11.00 26.12
CA PRO A 30 18.97 9.88 27.01
C PRO A 30 19.59 8.60 26.44
N ASN A 31 20.29 7.86 27.29
CA ASN A 31 20.80 6.53 27.01
C ASN A 31 19.63 5.53 27.03
N TRP A 32 19.26 4.99 25.87
CA TRP A 32 18.13 4.07 25.70
C TRP A 32 18.42 2.61 26.12
N ALA A 33 19.59 2.33 26.71
CA ALA A 33 20.02 0.97 27.04
C ALA A 33 19.68 0.48 28.47
N SER A 34 18.78 1.12 29.22
CA SER A 34 18.45 0.67 30.59
C SER A 34 16.98 0.85 30.98
N ILE A 35 16.06 0.29 30.20
CA ILE A 35 14.71 -0.03 30.70
C ILE A 35 14.34 -1.43 30.23
N ARG A 36 14.78 -2.44 30.98
CA ARG A 36 14.18 -3.78 30.95
C ARG A 36 13.58 -4.06 32.33
N ALA A 37 12.40 -4.67 32.29
CA ALA A 37 11.69 -5.32 33.38
C ALA A 37 11.18 -4.43 34.53
N ARG A 38 10.00 -3.83 34.32
CA ARG A 38 9.00 -3.73 35.40
C ARG A 38 7.65 -4.21 34.87
N SER A 39 7.08 -5.20 35.55
CA SER A 39 5.79 -5.80 35.24
C SER A 39 4.68 -4.75 35.34
N TRP A 40 3.96 -4.52 34.26
CA TRP A 40 2.70 -3.77 34.27
C TRP A 40 1.56 -4.76 34.45
N ALA A 41 1.43 -5.29 35.66
CA ALA A 41 0.23 -5.97 36.11
C ALA A 41 -0.45 -5.09 37.16
N THR A 42 -1.79 -5.01 37.09
CA THR A 42 -2.72 -4.39 38.04
C THR A 42 -2.84 -2.86 38.06
N TRP A 43 -3.61 -2.31 37.11
CA TRP A 43 -4.37 -1.06 37.34
C TRP A 43 -5.73 -1.13 36.65
N ALA A 44 -6.68 -1.82 37.29
CA ALA A 44 -8.10 -1.55 37.19
C ALA A 44 -8.75 -2.06 38.49
N THR A 45 -8.91 -1.18 39.48
CA THR A 45 -9.70 -1.51 40.66
C THR A 45 -11.18 -1.49 40.27
N ALA A 46 -11.98 -2.38 40.87
CA ALA A 46 -13.41 -2.56 40.62
C ALA A 46 -14.24 -1.26 40.69
N THR A 47 -13.72 -0.24 41.37
CA THR A 47 -14.30 1.11 41.49
C THR A 47 -14.35 1.88 40.16
N GLN A 48 -13.38 1.73 39.25
CA GLN A 48 -13.41 2.40 37.93
C GLN A 48 -14.47 1.81 36.99
N ILE A 49 -14.67 0.50 37.04
CA ILE A 49 -15.68 -0.22 36.25
C ILE A 49 -17.09 0.22 36.67
N SER A 50 -17.33 0.36 37.98
CA SER A 50 -18.59 0.84 38.55
C SER A 50 -18.95 2.26 38.11
N THR A 51 -17.99 3.21 38.17
CA THR A 51 -18.23 4.60 37.79
C THR A 51 -18.43 4.82 36.28
N ASN A 52 -17.84 3.96 35.44
CA ASN A 52 -18.10 3.98 34.00
C ASN A 52 -19.54 3.54 33.69
N SER A 53 -20.08 2.52 34.36
CA SER A 53 -21.44 2.05 34.11
C SER A 53 -22.52 3.11 34.40
N ALA A 54 -22.38 3.89 35.47
CA ALA A 54 -23.35 4.94 35.83
C ALA A 54 -23.27 6.18 34.92
N ARG A 55 -22.08 6.50 34.38
CA ARG A 55 -21.91 7.54 33.35
C ARG A 55 -22.43 7.08 31.98
N SER A 56 -22.19 5.83 31.61
CA SER A 56 -22.73 5.21 30.39
C SER A 56 -24.25 5.16 30.41
N ALA A 57 -24.88 4.78 31.53
CA ALA A 57 -26.34 4.74 31.64
C ALA A 57 -27.02 6.11 31.49
N ARG A 58 -26.44 7.18 32.08
CA ARG A 58 -26.93 8.57 31.88
C ARG A 58 -26.65 9.11 30.48
N TYR A 59 -25.63 8.58 29.81
CA TYR A 59 -25.30 8.93 28.44
C TYR A 59 -26.22 8.22 27.43
N GLU A 60 -26.50 6.94 27.63
CA GLU A 60 -27.46 6.15 26.83
C GLU A 60 -28.85 6.82 26.85
N GLN A 61 -29.35 7.21 28.03
CA GLN A 61 -30.61 7.96 28.15
C GLN A 61 -30.63 9.30 27.40
N ARG A 62 -29.48 9.93 27.15
CA ARG A 62 -29.38 11.20 26.39
C ARG A 62 -29.37 10.98 24.87
N TYR A 63 -29.07 9.75 24.43
CA TYR A 63 -28.87 9.38 23.02
C TYR A 63 -29.94 8.39 22.50
N GLU A 64 -31.01 8.14 23.27
CA GLU A 64 -32.19 7.35 22.88
C GLU A 64 -33.34 8.25 22.40
N ARG A 65 -33.06 9.21 21.52
CA ARG A 65 -34.13 10.01 20.90
C ARG A 65 -34.62 9.37 19.59
N PRO A 66 -35.92 9.50 19.24
CA PRO A 66 -36.48 8.90 18.01
C PRO A 66 -35.79 9.34 16.71
N ASP A 67 -35.29 10.57 16.66
CA ASP A 67 -34.49 11.14 15.56
C ASP A 67 -33.09 10.50 15.42
N GLN A 68 -32.57 9.94 16.51
CA GLN A 68 -31.26 9.32 16.55
C GLN A 68 -31.23 7.96 15.87
N ARG A 69 -32.31 7.18 15.97
CA ARG A 69 -32.50 5.96 15.17
C ARG A 69 -32.48 6.25 13.67
N LEU A 70 -33.07 7.37 13.25
CA LEU A 70 -33.07 7.80 11.83
C LEU A 70 -31.67 8.12 11.29
N SER A 71 -30.77 8.68 12.13
CA SER A 71 -29.37 8.94 11.75
C SER A 71 -28.48 7.68 11.77
N GLN A 72 -28.73 6.76 12.70
CA GLN A 72 -28.02 5.47 12.82
C GLN A 72 -28.36 4.52 11.66
N ASP A 73 -29.54 4.70 11.05
CA ASP A 73 -29.97 3.92 9.89
C ASP A 73 -29.35 4.40 8.56
N TRP A 74 -28.79 5.61 8.51
CA TRP A 74 -28.19 6.13 7.26
C TRP A 74 -26.87 5.44 6.90
N TRP A 75 -26.02 5.15 7.91
CA TRP A 75 -24.81 4.34 7.76
C TRP A 75 -24.76 3.29 8.86
N ARG A 76 -24.88 2.02 8.48
CA ARG A 76 -24.73 0.87 9.41
C ARG A 76 -23.34 0.27 9.25
N THR A 77 -22.69 -0.06 10.36
CA THR A 77 -21.38 -0.72 10.36
C THR A 77 -21.29 -1.76 11.46
N GLU A 78 -20.62 -2.86 11.15
CA GLU A 78 -20.24 -3.93 12.09
C GLU A 78 -18.76 -3.86 12.49
N ILE A 79 -18.01 -2.85 12.03
CA ILE A 79 -16.55 -2.76 12.14
C ILE A 79 -16.12 -2.11 13.46
N ILE A 80 -16.76 -1.00 13.82
CA ILE A 80 -16.39 -0.18 14.98
C ILE A 80 -17.65 0.30 15.72
N ASP A 81 -17.64 0.18 17.05
CA ASP A 81 -18.60 0.84 17.94
C ASP A 81 -17.83 1.91 18.73
N MET A 82 -18.26 3.17 18.60
CA MET A 82 -17.60 4.31 19.22
C MET A 82 -18.61 5.20 19.94
N ARG A 83 -18.33 5.46 21.21
CA ARG A 83 -19.11 6.33 22.11
C ARG A 83 -18.13 7.13 22.98
N PRO A 84 -18.54 8.22 23.64
CA PRO A 84 -17.66 8.94 24.54
C PRO A 84 -17.08 8.04 25.63
N GLY A 85 -15.77 7.87 25.59
CA GLY A 85 -15.03 7.01 26.52
C GLY A 85 -14.96 5.53 26.12
N GLU A 86 -15.49 5.13 24.96
CA GLU A 86 -15.52 3.74 24.51
C GLU A 86 -15.23 3.64 23.01
N ILE A 87 -14.24 2.82 22.64
CA ILE A 87 -13.93 2.48 21.25
C ILE A 87 -13.70 0.98 21.17
N ARG A 88 -14.54 0.27 20.41
CA ARG A 88 -14.44 -1.16 20.17
C ARG A 88 -14.32 -1.45 18.68
N TYR A 89 -13.25 -2.14 18.27
CA TYR A 89 -13.16 -2.71 16.93
C TYR A 89 -13.64 -4.15 16.98
N ARG A 90 -14.69 -4.48 16.23
CA ARG A 90 -15.29 -5.82 16.22
C ARG A 90 -15.53 -6.38 17.64
N GLY A 91 -15.98 -5.51 18.56
CA GLY A 91 -16.24 -5.87 19.96
C GLY A 91 -15.02 -5.80 20.91
N TYR A 92 -13.79 -5.72 20.41
CA TYR A 92 -12.58 -5.61 21.25
C TYR A 92 -12.30 -4.15 21.64
N PRO A 93 -12.18 -3.82 22.94
CA PRO A 93 -11.77 -2.48 23.37
C PRO A 93 -10.36 -2.12 22.87
N ILE A 94 -10.20 -0.95 22.25
CA ILE A 94 -8.95 -0.54 21.60
C ILE A 94 -7.74 -0.58 22.55
N GLU A 95 -7.93 -0.20 23.82
CA GLU A 95 -6.88 -0.20 24.84
C GLU A 95 -6.33 -1.59 25.15
N GLN A 96 -7.08 -2.65 24.84
CA GLN A 96 -6.61 -4.03 24.98
C GLN A 96 -5.80 -4.48 23.75
N LEU A 97 -6.01 -3.85 22.59
CA LEU A 97 -5.33 -4.19 21.34
C LEU A 97 -3.98 -3.45 21.22
N ILE A 98 -3.90 -2.21 21.68
CA ILE A 98 -2.70 -1.38 21.62
C ILE A 98 -1.52 -2.07 22.33
N GLY A 99 -0.43 -2.29 21.60
CA GLY A 99 0.78 -2.95 22.10
C GLY A 99 0.70 -4.48 22.16
N ARG A 100 -0.41 -5.09 21.75
CA ARG A 100 -0.59 -6.56 21.69
C ARG A 100 -0.88 -7.08 20.29
N VAL A 101 -1.54 -6.28 19.47
CA VAL A 101 -1.92 -6.63 18.10
C VAL A 101 -1.06 -5.84 17.13
N SER A 102 -0.46 -6.54 16.15
CA SER A 102 0.35 -5.91 15.11
C SER A 102 -0.52 -5.14 14.12
N PHE A 103 0.08 -4.26 13.32
CA PHE A 103 -0.66 -3.54 12.29
C PHE A 103 -1.29 -4.48 11.25
N ALA A 104 -0.58 -5.54 10.85
CA ALA A 104 -1.11 -6.57 9.95
C ALA A 104 -2.30 -7.33 10.55
N GLN A 105 -2.22 -7.70 11.84
CA GLN A 105 -3.34 -8.34 12.54
C GLN A 105 -4.55 -7.41 12.71
N MET A 106 -4.33 -6.11 12.89
CA MET A 106 -5.40 -5.12 12.91
C MET A 106 -6.07 -4.98 11.54
N ILE A 107 -5.29 -4.95 10.44
CA ILE A 107 -5.84 -4.98 9.08
C ILE A 107 -6.73 -6.21 8.90
N TRP A 108 -6.24 -7.38 9.33
CA TRP A 108 -7.02 -8.62 9.30
C TRP A 108 -8.34 -8.47 10.09
N LEU A 109 -8.29 -8.05 11.36
CA LEU A 109 -9.47 -7.88 12.22
C LEU A 109 -10.53 -6.99 11.55
N MET A 110 -10.10 -5.86 10.97
CA MET A 110 -10.99 -4.91 10.34
C MET A 110 -11.68 -5.49 9.09
N LEU A 111 -10.94 -6.26 8.29
CA LEU A 111 -11.43 -6.87 7.05
C LEU A 111 -12.19 -8.19 7.25
N ARG A 112 -11.90 -8.94 8.33
CA ARG A 112 -12.35 -10.33 8.53
C ARG A 112 -13.20 -10.55 9.77
N GLY A 113 -13.34 -9.57 10.65
CA GLY A 113 -14.19 -9.65 11.82
C GLY A 113 -13.53 -10.21 13.08
N GLU A 114 -12.55 -11.09 12.94
CA GLU A 114 -11.82 -11.70 14.07
C GLU A 114 -10.31 -11.61 13.92
N LEU A 115 -9.56 -11.77 15.01
CA LEU A 115 -8.10 -11.81 14.95
C LEU A 115 -7.60 -13.09 14.25
N PRO A 116 -6.50 -13.02 13.47
CA PRO A 116 -5.91 -14.22 12.87
C PRO A 116 -5.23 -15.09 13.92
N GLY A 117 -5.08 -16.38 13.60
CA GLY A 117 -4.13 -17.23 14.31
C GLY A 117 -2.69 -16.71 14.14
N PRO A 118 -1.74 -17.05 15.04
CA PRO A 118 -0.37 -16.52 15.00
C PRO A 118 0.32 -16.70 13.63
N GLY A 119 0.30 -17.91 13.08
CA GLY A 119 0.93 -18.20 11.77
C GLY A 119 0.25 -17.48 10.60
N GLN A 120 -1.06 -17.28 10.65
CA GLN A 120 -1.80 -16.51 9.65
C GLN A 120 -1.40 -15.02 9.69
N GLY A 121 -1.29 -14.47 10.91
CA GLY A 121 -0.83 -13.10 11.12
C GLY A 121 0.60 -12.89 10.64
N GLU A 122 1.50 -13.84 10.88
CA GLU A 122 2.89 -13.82 10.41
C GLU A 122 3.00 -13.89 8.88
N LEU A 123 2.19 -14.73 8.22
CA LEU A 123 2.14 -14.79 6.76
C LEU A 123 1.64 -13.48 6.15
N LEU A 124 0.56 -12.91 6.69
CA LEU A 124 0.04 -11.63 6.21
C LEU A 124 1.08 -10.51 6.39
N ASP A 125 1.75 -10.45 7.54
CA ASP A 125 2.79 -9.47 7.81
C ASP A 125 3.96 -9.59 6.82
N ALA A 126 4.41 -10.82 6.54
CA ALA A 126 5.47 -11.07 5.56
C ALA A 126 5.08 -10.61 4.15
N ALA A 127 3.85 -10.90 3.71
CA ALA A 127 3.35 -10.46 2.41
C ALA A 127 3.27 -8.94 2.30
N LEU A 128 2.70 -8.28 3.32
CA LEU A 128 2.63 -6.81 3.38
C LEU A 128 4.03 -6.18 3.43
N MET A 129 4.97 -6.74 4.18
CA MET A 129 6.33 -6.22 4.27
C MET A 129 7.06 -6.28 2.91
N ALA A 130 6.92 -7.38 2.18
CA ALA A 130 7.63 -7.58 0.92
C ALA A 130 7.21 -6.62 -0.22
N ALA A 131 6.02 -6.01 -0.12
CA ALA A 131 5.46 -5.10 -1.13
C ALA A 131 5.63 -3.59 -0.81
N VAL A 132 6.26 -3.25 0.33
CA VAL A 132 6.33 -1.88 0.88
C VAL A 132 6.88 -0.85 -0.11
N ASP A 133 7.96 -1.18 -0.81
CA ASP A 133 8.62 -0.26 -1.74
C ASP A 133 9.23 -1.00 -2.93
N HIS A 134 9.46 -0.27 -4.03
CA HIS A 134 10.19 -0.76 -5.20
C HIS A 134 10.98 0.38 -5.86
N GLY A 135 11.37 1.37 -5.06
CA GLY A 135 12.11 2.55 -5.47
C GLY A 135 11.36 3.49 -6.42
N PRO A 136 11.99 4.60 -6.81
CA PRO A 136 11.41 5.62 -7.69
C PRO A 136 11.11 5.17 -9.12
N GLN A 137 11.50 3.95 -9.51
CA GLN A 137 11.11 3.37 -10.80
C GLN A 137 9.64 2.92 -10.80
N ALA A 138 9.07 2.62 -9.63
CA ALA A 138 7.65 2.34 -9.52
C ALA A 138 6.85 3.63 -9.75
N PRO A 139 5.87 3.64 -10.67
CA PRO A 139 5.10 4.83 -11.01
C PRO A 139 4.51 5.56 -9.81
N SER A 140 3.91 4.85 -8.86
CA SER A 140 3.34 5.45 -7.64
C SER A 140 4.39 6.16 -6.78
N ILE A 141 5.59 5.62 -6.66
CA ILE A 141 6.68 6.25 -5.91
C ILE A 141 7.18 7.51 -6.65
N ALA A 142 7.35 7.43 -7.98
CA ALA A 142 7.71 8.59 -8.78
C ALA A 142 6.68 9.72 -8.65
N ILE A 143 5.39 9.38 -8.68
CA ILE A 143 4.28 10.32 -8.52
C ILE A 143 4.27 10.95 -7.12
N ALA A 144 4.48 10.16 -6.07
CA ALA A 144 4.55 10.68 -4.69
C ALA A 144 5.64 11.76 -4.56
N ARG A 145 6.83 11.47 -5.12
CA ARG A 145 7.96 12.42 -5.12
C ARG A 145 7.66 13.64 -5.98
N MET A 146 7.08 13.47 -7.16
CA MET A 146 6.70 14.59 -8.03
C MET A 146 5.72 15.52 -7.32
N ALA A 147 4.63 14.95 -6.79
CA ALA A 147 3.61 15.68 -6.05
C ALA A 147 4.22 16.44 -4.86
N ALA A 148 5.11 15.80 -4.09
CA ALA A 148 5.82 16.47 -3.01
C ALA A 148 6.58 17.72 -3.47
N THR A 149 7.21 17.70 -4.65
CA THR A 149 7.92 18.87 -5.20
C THR A 149 7.00 20.00 -5.67
N CYS A 150 5.71 19.69 -5.91
CA CYS A 150 4.67 20.68 -6.21
C CYS A 150 4.14 21.39 -4.96
N GLY A 151 4.55 20.97 -3.75
CA GLY A 151 4.17 21.65 -2.49
C GLY A 151 2.77 21.32 -1.97
N VAL A 152 2.15 20.22 -2.45
CA VAL A 152 0.76 19.86 -2.08
C VAL A 152 0.61 19.28 -0.67
N GLY A 153 1.72 19.01 0.04
CA GLY A 153 1.74 18.35 1.34
C GLY A 153 1.61 16.82 1.27
N LEU A 154 1.89 16.13 2.38
CA LEU A 154 2.00 14.67 2.41
C LEU A 154 0.68 13.94 2.10
N ASN A 155 -0.45 14.43 2.61
CA ASN A 155 -1.76 13.83 2.35
C ASN A 155 -2.06 13.75 0.85
N ASN A 156 -1.86 14.87 0.14
CA ASN A 156 -2.11 14.94 -1.29
C ASN A 156 -1.06 14.18 -2.12
N ALA A 157 0.18 14.11 -1.65
CA ALA A 157 1.22 13.29 -2.27
C ALA A 157 0.90 11.79 -2.18
N ILE A 158 0.44 11.32 -1.01
CA ILE A 158 -0.04 9.94 -0.84
C ILE A 158 -1.26 9.69 -1.71
N ALA A 159 -2.27 10.55 -1.64
CA ALA A 159 -3.50 10.41 -2.42
C ALA A 159 -3.20 10.31 -3.93
N SER A 160 -2.33 11.17 -4.45
CA SER A 160 -1.92 11.15 -5.86
C SER A 160 -1.24 9.83 -6.26
N ALA A 161 -0.39 9.30 -5.38
CA ALA A 161 0.33 8.05 -5.62
C ALA A 161 -0.54 6.80 -5.48
N VAL A 162 -1.51 6.81 -4.56
CA VAL A 162 -2.48 5.71 -4.38
C VAL A 162 -3.52 5.72 -5.51
N ASN A 163 -3.92 6.88 -6.02
CA ASN A 163 -4.92 7.01 -7.09
C ASN A 163 -4.48 6.39 -8.43
N VAL A 164 -3.18 6.15 -8.60
CA VAL A 164 -2.65 5.45 -9.78
C VAL A 164 -2.41 3.96 -9.56
N LEU A 165 -2.75 3.43 -8.37
CA LEU A 165 -2.74 2.00 -8.11
C LEU A 165 -4.04 1.39 -8.65
N GLY A 166 -3.94 0.59 -9.71
CA GLY A 166 -5.05 -0.01 -10.43
C GLY A 166 -4.59 -1.18 -11.30
N ASP A 167 -5.38 -1.56 -12.29
CA ASP A 167 -5.20 -2.85 -13.01
C ASP A 167 -3.79 -3.05 -13.59
N VAL A 168 -3.17 -2.00 -14.12
CA VAL A 168 -1.83 -2.07 -14.73
C VAL A 168 -0.70 -1.92 -13.71
N HIS A 169 -0.88 -1.07 -12.69
CA HIS A 169 0.14 -0.78 -11.67
C HIS A 169 -0.44 -1.07 -10.29
N GLY A 170 -0.12 -2.23 -9.71
CA GLY A 170 -0.63 -2.67 -8.41
C GLY A 170 -1.85 -3.61 -8.45
N GLY A 171 -2.43 -3.86 -9.63
CA GLY A 171 -3.57 -4.77 -9.83
C GLY A 171 -3.20 -6.24 -10.03
N ALA A 172 -1.91 -6.55 -10.22
CA ALA A 172 -1.46 -7.90 -10.55
C ALA A 172 -1.78 -8.93 -9.47
N GLY A 173 -1.73 -8.55 -8.18
CA GLY A 173 -2.06 -9.45 -7.07
C GLY A 173 -3.53 -9.88 -7.08
N GLU A 174 -4.46 -8.96 -7.32
CA GLU A 174 -5.89 -9.28 -7.43
C GLU A 174 -6.18 -10.20 -8.62
N GLN A 175 -5.61 -9.89 -9.79
CA GLN A 175 -5.78 -10.72 -10.98
C GLN A 175 -5.17 -12.12 -10.80
N ALA A 176 -4.06 -12.23 -10.07
CA ALA A 176 -3.44 -13.51 -9.74
C ALA A 176 -4.31 -14.33 -8.77
N VAL A 177 -4.87 -13.71 -7.71
CA VAL A 177 -5.82 -14.42 -6.80
C VAL A 177 -7.03 -14.91 -7.59
N ALA A 178 -7.64 -14.06 -8.42
CA ALA A 178 -8.79 -14.45 -9.24
C ALA A 178 -8.46 -15.63 -10.20
N LEU A 179 -7.26 -15.63 -10.79
CA LEU A 179 -6.79 -16.76 -11.61
C LEU A 179 -6.64 -18.04 -10.78
N TYR A 180 -6.10 -17.95 -9.56
CA TYR A 180 -5.94 -19.11 -8.69
C TYR A 180 -7.29 -19.66 -8.22
N GLU A 181 -8.26 -18.78 -7.93
CA GLU A 181 -9.64 -19.13 -7.60
C GLU A 181 -10.38 -19.80 -8.78
N ASP A 182 -10.18 -19.33 -10.02
CA ASP A 182 -10.74 -19.96 -11.23
C ASP A 182 -10.22 -21.39 -11.42
N VAL A 183 -8.90 -21.59 -11.28
CA VAL A 183 -8.31 -22.95 -11.33
C VAL A 183 -8.86 -23.82 -10.21
N ALA A 184 -8.92 -23.29 -8.98
CA ALA A 184 -9.46 -24.01 -7.83
C ALA A 184 -10.90 -24.47 -8.07
N ALA A 185 -11.77 -23.59 -8.57
CA ALA A 185 -13.17 -23.90 -8.85
C ALA A 185 -13.35 -24.99 -9.91
N ARG A 186 -12.49 -25.01 -10.94
CA ARG A 186 -12.50 -26.06 -11.99
C ARG A 186 -12.08 -27.42 -11.44
N VAL A 187 -11.05 -27.45 -10.61
CA VAL A 187 -10.63 -28.68 -9.92
C VAL A 187 -11.76 -29.20 -9.01
N ASP A 188 -12.45 -28.30 -8.28
CA ASP A 188 -13.61 -28.69 -7.46
C ASP A 188 -14.79 -29.23 -8.31
N ALA A 189 -14.89 -28.80 -9.57
CA ALA A 189 -15.87 -29.30 -10.53
C ALA A 189 -15.46 -30.65 -11.19
N GLY A 190 -14.27 -31.17 -10.91
CA GLY A 190 -13.80 -32.48 -11.35
C GLY A 190 -12.75 -32.45 -12.48
N ASP A 191 -12.29 -31.27 -12.91
CA ASP A 191 -11.20 -31.17 -13.89
C ASP A 191 -9.87 -31.65 -13.28
N THR A 192 -8.98 -32.19 -14.12
CA THR A 192 -7.59 -32.39 -13.71
C THR A 192 -6.92 -31.03 -13.48
N THR A 193 -5.86 -30.99 -12.67
CA THR A 193 -5.13 -29.73 -12.41
C THR A 193 -4.59 -29.14 -13.72
N GLU A 194 -4.08 -30.00 -14.61
CA GLU A 194 -3.53 -29.62 -15.91
C GLU A 194 -4.61 -28.99 -16.81
N ASP A 195 -5.78 -29.61 -16.92
CA ASP A 195 -6.89 -29.11 -17.73
C ASP A 195 -7.46 -27.80 -17.14
N ALA A 196 -7.62 -27.75 -15.82
CA ALA A 196 -8.08 -26.56 -15.10
C ALA A 196 -7.14 -25.36 -15.32
N VAL A 197 -5.82 -25.58 -15.22
CA VAL A 197 -4.80 -24.54 -15.47
C VAL A 197 -4.84 -24.09 -16.94
N ALA A 198 -4.93 -25.02 -17.90
CA ALA A 198 -4.98 -24.68 -19.31
C ALA A 198 -6.22 -23.83 -19.65
N ALA A 199 -7.39 -24.22 -19.13
CA ALA A 199 -8.65 -23.52 -19.34
C ALA A 199 -8.66 -22.14 -18.68
N ALA A 200 -8.21 -22.03 -17.42
CA ALA A 200 -8.15 -20.76 -16.71
C ALA A 200 -7.14 -19.79 -17.34
N LEU A 201 -5.98 -20.29 -17.80
CA LEU A 201 -5.02 -19.47 -18.54
C LEU A 201 -5.57 -18.98 -19.88
N GLN A 202 -6.39 -19.79 -20.56
CA GLN A 202 -7.05 -19.37 -21.79
C GLN A 202 -8.07 -18.27 -21.50
N HIS A 203 -8.98 -18.51 -20.55
CA HIS A 203 -9.96 -17.52 -20.09
C HIS A 203 -9.28 -16.20 -19.67
N TYR A 204 -8.21 -16.27 -18.87
CA TYR A 204 -7.43 -15.11 -18.47
C TYR A 204 -6.90 -14.33 -19.68
N ARG A 205 -6.35 -15.02 -20.68
CA ARG A 205 -5.79 -14.38 -21.88
C ARG A 205 -6.84 -13.69 -22.72
N ASP A 206 -8.05 -14.23 -22.75
CA ASP A 206 -9.17 -13.65 -23.49
C ASP A 206 -9.68 -12.34 -22.85
N HIS A 207 -9.52 -12.18 -21.52
CA HIS A 207 -9.98 -11.00 -20.77
C HIS A 207 -8.87 -9.97 -20.44
N HIS A 208 -7.63 -10.41 -20.23
CA HIS A 208 -6.53 -9.58 -19.74
C HIS A 208 -5.33 -9.53 -20.70
N GLY A 209 -5.37 -10.32 -21.77
CA GLY A 209 -4.32 -10.38 -22.78
C GLY A 209 -3.18 -11.36 -22.45
N LYS A 210 -2.10 -11.26 -23.24
CA LYS A 210 -1.03 -12.28 -23.27
C LYS A 210 -0.20 -12.39 -21.98
N PHE A 211 -0.09 -11.32 -21.21
CA PHE A 211 0.77 -11.27 -20.02
C PHE A 211 -0.04 -11.66 -18.79
N VAL A 212 0.36 -12.76 -18.16
CA VAL A 212 -0.34 -13.30 -16.98
C VAL A 212 0.16 -12.60 -15.72
N SER A 213 -0.75 -11.94 -15.00
CA SER A 213 -0.44 -11.23 -13.76
C SER A 213 0.09 -12.17 -12.69
N GLY A 214 1.07 -11.70 -11.92
CA GLY A 214 1.80 -12.50 -10.93
C GLY A 214 2.99 -13.30 -11.49
N PHE A 215 3.20 -13.31 -12.81
CA PHE A 215 4.28 -14.06 -13.45
C PHE A 215 5.12 -13.20 -14.40
N GLY A 216 6.44 -13.40 -14.33
CA GLY A 216 7.42 -12.62 -15.07
C GLY A 216 7.66 -11.22 -14.49
N HIS A 217 8.82 -10.65 -14.77
CA HIS A 217 9.18 -9.31 -14.31
C HIS A 217 10.01 -8.58 -15.36
N ARG A 218 9.80 -7.26 -15.53
CA ARG A 218 10.54 -6.45 -16.50
C ARG A 218 12.02 -6.27 -16.12
N PHE A 219 12.30 -6.21 -14.82
CA PHE A 219 13.62 -5.85 -14.28
C PHE A 219 14.39 -7.04 -13.68
N HIS A 220 13.70 -8.03 -13.12
CA HIS A 220 14.31 -9.10 -12.34
C HIS A 220 14.18 -10.41 -13.13
N PRO A 221 15.28 -11.13 -13.41
CA PRO A 221 15.19 -12.47 -13.98
C PRO A 221 14.44 -13.42 -13.05
N VAL A 222 14.71 -13.31 -11.75
CA VAL A 222 13.96 -13.93 -10.65
C VAL A 222 13.79 -12.87 -9.57
N ASP A 223 12.56 -12.65 -9.10
CA ASP A 223 12.32 -11.73 -7.99
C ASP A 223 12.88 -12.32 -6.69
N PRO A 224 13.80 -11.64 -5.98
CA PRO A 224 14.44 -12.23 -4.79
C PRO A 224 13.47 -12.46 -3.63
N ARG A 225 12.30 -11.83 -3.64
CA ARG A 225 11.30 -11.94 -2.57
C ARG A 225 10.41 -13.16 -2.75
N ALA A 226 10.08 -13.51 -4.00
CA ALA A 226 9.12 -14.58 -4.30
C ALA A 226 9.55 -15.95 -3.72
N PRO A 227 10.80 -16.44 -3.91
CA PRO A 227 11.24 -17.69 -3.30
C PRO A 227 11.18 -17.68 -1.77
N ARG A 228 11.50 -16.54 -1.14
CA ARG A 228 11.45 -16.41 0.33
C ARG A 228 10.03 -16.50 0.87
N LEU A 229 9.07 -15.87 0.19
CA LEU A 229 7.65 -15.92 0.55
C LEU A 229 7.09 -17.32 0.35
N LEU A 230 7.38 -17.97 -0.78
CA LEU A 230 6.94 -19.35 -1.01
C LEU A 230 7.52 -20.32 0.02
N ALA A 231 8.77 -20.12 0.47
CA ALA A 231 9.33 -20.90 1.56
C ALA A 231 8.61 -20.68 2.91
N LEU A 232 8.08 -19.47 3.18
CA LEU A 232 7.21 -19.25 4.35
C LEU A 232 5.88 -19.97 4.21
N VAL A 233 5.31 -19.99 3.01
CA VAL A 233 4.08 -20.75 2.72
C VAL A 233 4.32 -22.25 2.94
N ASP A 234 5.42 -22.81 2.42
CA ASP A 234 5.75 -24.23 2.64
C ASP A 234 5.91 -24.57 4.12
N GLN A 235 6.52 -23.67 4.91
CA GLN A 235 6.61 -23.82 6.37
C GLN A 235 5.24 -23.77 7.04
N ALA A 236 4.37 -22.85 6.60
CA ALA A 236 3.01 -22.73 7.12
C ALA A 236 2.17 -23.98 6.79
N VAL A 237 2.33 -24.57 5.61
CA VAL A 237 1.72 -25.85 5.23
C VAL A 237 2.21 -26.98 6.14
N ALA A 238 3.53 -27.10 6.33
CA ALA A 238 4.11 -28.13 7.20
C ALA A 238 3.61 -28.03 8.66
N ASN A 239 3.30 -26.81 9.11
CA ASN A 239 2.77 -26.54 10.44
C ASN A 239 1.23 -26.58 10.53
N GLY A 240 0.52 -26.88 9.43
CA GLY A 240 -0.94 -26.93 9.40
C GLY A 240 -1.63 -25.57 9.56
N VAL A 241 -0.94 -24.47 9.25
CA VAL A 241 -1.50 -23.10 9.30
C VAL A 241 -2.38 -22.81 8.09
N VAL A 242 -2.00 -23.34 6.92
CA VAL A 242 -2.71 -23.27 5.64
C VAL A 242 -2.60 -24.60 4.91
N GLU A 243 -3.46 -24.85 3.91
CA GLU A 243 -3.49 -26.14 3.20
C GLU A 243 -2.44 -26.25 2.09
N GLY A 244 -2.01 -25.12 1.50
CA GLY A 244 -1.04 -25.11 0.40
C GLY A 244 -1.66 -25.32 -0.98
N ARG A 245 -2.99 -25.31 -1.06
CA ARG A 245 -3.77 -25.50 -2.29
C ARG A 245 -3.41 -24.47 -3.36
N TYR A 246 -3.40 -23.19 -3.02
CA TYR A 246 -3.11 -22.11 -3.94
C TYR A 246 -1.62 -22.01 -4.27
N ALA A 247 -0.74 -22.41 -3.35
CA ALA A 247 0.69 -22.58 -3.65
C ALA A 247 0.92 -23.65 -4.72
N ALA A 248 0.22 -24.79 -4.63
CA ALA A 248 0.29 -25.84 -5.64
C ALA A 248 -0.25 -25.37 -7.00
N ILE A 249 -1.41 -24.70 -7.02
CA ILE A 249 -2.00 -24.10 -8.22
C ILE A 249 -1.03 -23.11 -8.88
N ALA A 250 -0.45 -22.19 -8.11
CA ALA A 250 0.43 -21.16 -8.66
C ALA A 250 1.72 -21.76 -9.24
N ARG A 251 2.26 -22.84 -8.64
CA ARG A 251 3.38 -23.62 -9.19
C ARG A 251 3.00 -24.36 -10.48
N ALA A 252 1.79 -24.93 -10.57
CA ALA A 252 1.31 -25.57 -11.78
C ALA A 252 1.15 -24.55 -12.93
N ILE A 253 0.66 -23.35 -12.64
CA ILE A 253 0.60 -22.25 -13.59
C ILE A 253 2.00 -21.85 -14.06
N GLU A 254 2.97 -21.69 -13.15
CA GLU A 254 4.36 -21.37 -13.49
C GLU A 254 4.96 -22.40 -14.46
N GLN A 255 4.73 -23.69 -14.19
CA GLN A 255 5.17 -24.79 -15.04
C GLN A 255 4.51 -24.73 -16.43
N ALA A 256 3.19 -24.52 -16.49
CA ALA A 256 2.46 -24.39 -17.74
C ALA A 256 2.93 -23.19 -18.58
N LEU A 257 3.24 -22.06 -17.94
CA LEU A 257 3.78 -20.87 -18.62
C LEU A 257 5.20 -21.07 -19.15
N ALA A 258 6.00 -21.89 -18.46
CA ALA A 258 7.37 -22.24 -18.87
C ALA A 258 7.42 -23.33 -19.97
N ALA A 259 6.38 -24.15 -20.10
CA ALA A 259 6.33 -25.25 -21.05
C ALA A 259 6.61 -24.78 -22.50
N GLY A 260 7.54 -25.46 -23.18
CA GLY A 260 7.90 -25.15 -24.56
C GLY A 260 8.70 -23.84 -24.76
N ARG A 261 9.18 -23.20 -23.68
CA ARG A 261 9.97 -21.96 -23.77
C ARG A 261 11.43 -22.19 -23.38
N SER A 262 12.33 -21.47 -24.05
CA SER A 262 13.76 -21.46 -23.72
C SER A 262 14.10 -20.62 -22.49
N LYS A 263 13.19 -19.73 -22.07
CA LYS A 263 13.34 -18.89 -20.88
C LYS A 263 12.15 -19.11 -19.95
N PRO A 264 12.37 -19.37 -18.65
CA PRO A 264 11.28 -19.51 -17.69
C PRO A 264 10.57 -18.17 -17.50
N ILE A 265 9.28 -18.24 -17.12
CA ILE A 265 8.50 -17.08 -16.67
C ILE A 265 8.19 -17.32 -15.19
N PRO A 266 9.14 -16.99 -14.30
CA PRO A 266 8.98 -17.31 -12.90
C PRO A 266 7.91 -16.44 -12.24
N MET A 267 7.37 -16.92 -11.13
CA MET A 267 6.49 -16.11 -10.28
C MET A 267 7.23 -14.87 -9.77
N ASN A 268 6.56 -13.72 -9.83
CA ASN A 268 7.08 -12.47 -9.28
C ASN A 268 6.54 -12.24 -7.85
N ILE A 269 6.89 -11.11 -7.25
CA ILE A 269 6.38 -10.76 -5.91
C ILE A 269 4.84 -10.74 -5.82
N ASP A 270 4.15 -10.28 -6.86
CA ASP A 270 2.69 -10.14 -6.84
C ASP A 270 2.03 -11.52 -6.88
N GLY A 271 2.60 -12.47 -7.64
CA GLY A 271 2.15 -13.87 -7.62
C GLY A 271 2.40 -14.53 -6.26
N ALA A 272 3.59 -14.33 -5.68
CA ALA A 272 3.92 -14.94 -4.39
C ALA A 272 3.09 -14.38 -3.23
N THR A 273 2.78 -13.07 -3.24
CA THR A 273 1.86 -12.46 -2.27
C THR A 273 0.42 -12.86 -2.53
N ALA A 274 -0.01 -13.00 -3.79
CA ALA A 274 -1.32 -13.53 -4.15
C ALA A 274 -1.54 -14.96 -3.64
N VAL A 275 -0.52 -15.82 -3.70
CA VAL A 275 -0.57 -17.16 -3.07
C VAL A 275 -0.90 -17.01 -1.57
N ILE A 276 -0.16 -16.18 -0.85
CA ILE A 276 -0.42 -15.95 0.58
C ILE A 276 -1.84 -15.42 0.82
N TYR A 277 -2.29 -14.43 0.07
CA TYR A 277 -3.63 -13.87 0.24
C TYR A 277 -4.73 -14.91 0.00
N ALA A 278 -4.57 -15.76 -1.03
CA ALA A 278 -5.51 -16.84 -1.33
C ALA A 278 -5.49 -17.93 -0.24
N GLU A 279 -4.32 -18.38 0.22
CA GLU A 279 -4.18 -19.34 1.33
C GLU A 279 -4.81 -18.84 2.63
N LEU A 280 -4.75 -17.52 2.87
CA LEU A 280 -5.37 -16.86 4.02
C LEU A 280 -6.87 -16.57 3.80
N GLY A 281 -7.40 -16.89 2.61
CA GLY A 281 -8.80 -16.76 2.24
C GLY A 281 -9.26 -15.33 1.97
N PHE A 282 -8.37 -14.40 1.63
CA PHE A 282 -8.76 -13.05 1.21
C PHE A 282 -9.36 -13.08 -0.21
N PRO A 283 -10.56 -12.51 -0.42
CA PRO A 283 -11.11 -12.32 -1.75
C PRO A 283 -10.18 -11.52 -2.65
N ALA A 284 -10.16 -11.85 -3.95
CA ALA A 284 -9.30 -11.20 -4.94
C ALA A 284 -9.26 -9.66 -4.85
N PRO A 285 -10.39 -8.91 -4.75
CA PRO A 285 -10.34 -7.45 -4.65
C PRO A 285 -9.59 -6.91 -3.43
N LEU A 286 -9.57 -7.67 -2.32
CA LEU A 286 -8.81 -7.27 -1.14
C LEU A 286 -7.30 -7.42 -1.34
N ALA A 287 -6.82 -8.27 -2.24
CA ALA A 287 -5.39 -8.35 -2.55
C ALA A 287 -4.84 -7.01 -3.07
N ARG A 288 -5.61 -6.29 -3.91
CA ARG A 288 -5.27 -4.92 -4.33
C ARG A 288 -5.32 -3.94 -3.15
N GLY A 289 -6.35 -4.03 -2.32
CA GLY A 289 -6.47 -3.20 -1.10
C GLY A 289 -5.26 -3.36 -0.17
N LEU A 290 -4.83 -4.60 0.07
CA LEU A 290 -3.65 -4.93 0.87
C LEU A 290 -2.36 -4.39 0.23
N PHE A 291 -2.22 -4.51 -1.09
CA PHE A 291 -1.11 -3.91 -1.82
C PHE A 291 -1.09 -2.38 -1.66
N CYS A 292 -2.23 -1.70 -1.77
CA CYS A 292 -2.33 -0.26 -1.54
C CYS A 292 -1.89 0.14 -0.14
N LEU A 293 -2.31 -0.61 0.90
CA LEU A 293 -1.89 -0.37 2.28
C LEU A 293 -0.37 -0.54 2.46
N SER A 294 0.18 -1.63 1.94
CA SER A 294 1.63 -1.91 1.98
C SER A 294 2.43 -0.82 1.27
N ARG A 295 2.08 -0.52 0.01
CA ARG A 295 2.79 0.46 -0.83
C ARG A 295 2.70 1.88 -0.28
N SER A 296 1.68 2.20 0.49
CA SER A 296 1.52 3.51 1.14
C SER A 296 2.67 3.85 2.10
N VAL A 297 3.32 2.84 2.69
CA VAL A 297 4.50 3.04 3.55
C VAL A 297 5.68 3.62 2.74
N GLY A 298 6.01 3.00 1.61
CA GLY A 298 7.04 3.51 0.70
C GLY A 298 6.69 4.88 0.13
N ILE A 299 5.44 5.06 -0.33
CA ILE A 299 4.92 6.33 -0.83
C ILE A 299 5.14 7.47 0.17
N LEU A 300 4.73 7.28 1.43
CA LEU A 300 4.89 8.28 2.48
C LEU A 300 6.38 8.58 2.74
N ALA A 301 7.21 7.55 2.85
CA ALA A 301 8.64 7.71 3.11
C ALA A 301 9.33 8.52 2.01
N HIS A 302 9.07 8.20 0.74
CA HIS A 302 9.63 8.93 -0.41
C HIS A 302 9.10 10.36 -0.52
N ALA A 303 7.82 10.59 -0.26
CA ALA A 303 7.25 11.94 -0.23
C ALA A 303 7.91 12.79 0.87
N TRP A 304 8.06 12.24 2.09
CA TRP A 304 8.72 12.91 3.20
C TRP A 304 10.17 13.23 2.92
N GLU A 305 10.93 12.25 2.42
CA GLU A 305 12.32 12.47 2.01
C GLU A 305 12.39 13.59 0.97
N GLN A 306 11.52 13.56 -0.04
CA GLN A 306 11.49 14.56 -1.10
C GLN A 306 11.15 15.97 -0.59
N THR A 307 10.25 16.10 0.39
CA THR A 307 9.94 17.37 1.06
C THR A 307 11.17 17.93 1.79
N ASN A 308 11.97 17.07 2.42
CA ASN A 308 13.15 17.50 3.19
C ASN A 308 14.35 17.93 2.33
N GLN A 309 14.36 17.63 1.03
CA GLN A 309 15.47 18.01 0.14
C GLN A 309 15.52 19.52 -0.17
N GLY A 310 14.47 20.29 0.14
CA GLY A 310 14.48 21.77 0.04
C GLY A 310 14.57 22.35 -1.38
N GLY A 311 14.30 21.54 -2.41
CA GLY A 311 14.32 21.98 -3.81
C GLY A 311 12.98 22.55 -4.29
N ARG A 312 13.04 23.45 -5.29
CA ARG A 312 11.86 23.87 -6.07
C ARG A 312 11.31 22.70 -6.91
N ASN A 313 10.11 22.86 -7.50
CA ASN A 313 9.50 21.87 -8.41
C ASN A 313 10.54 21.28 -9.37
N LYS A 314 10.76 19.96 -9.28
CA LYS A 314 11.83 19.26 -10.00
C LYS A 314 11.48 18.98 -11.47
N GLY A 315 10.21 19.12 -11.88
CA GLY A 315 9.75 18.77 -13.23
C GLY A 315 9.96 17.28 -13.55
N PRO A 316 9.27 16.73 -14.58
CA PRO A 316 9.38 15.32 -14.93
C PRO A 316 10.71 14.94 -15.59
N ILE A 317 11.43 15.91 -16.15
CA ILE A 317 12.71 15.72 -16.82
C ILE A 317 13.72 16.80 -16.40
N PRO A 318 15.03 16.49 -16.35
CA PRO A 318 16.08 17.49 -16.19
C PRO A 318 16.02 18.57 -17.27
N ARG A 319 16.37 19.81 -16.92
CA ARG A 319 16.22 21.00 -17.79
C ARG A 319 17.01 20.93 -19.10
N GLN A 320 18.10 20.16 -19.14
CA GLN A 320 18.91 19.98 -20.34
C GLN A 320 18.31 19.02 -21.36
N PHE A 321 17.27 18.27 -20.98
CA PHE A 321 16.58 17.36 -21.88
C PHE A 321 15.26 17.99 -22.33
N LEU A 322 14.99 17.85 -23.63
CA LEU A 322 13.71 18.20 -24.24
C LEU A 322 13.04 16.91 -24.72
N TRP A 323 11.71 16.93 -24.80
CA TRP A 323 10.95 15.86 -25.43
C TRP A 323 11.04 15.99 -26.96
N THR A 324 10.94 14.86 -27.65
CA THR A 324 10.79 14.87 -29.11
C THR A 324 9.38 15.33 -29.45
N TYR A 325 9.27 16.39 -30.26
CA TYR A 325 7.99 16.84 -30.81
C TYR A 325 7.80 16.21 -32.20
N GLU A 326 6.80 15.34 -32.34
CA GLU A 326 6.46 14.64 -33.59
C GLU A 326 5.25 15.27 -34.32
N GLY A 327 4.78 16.43 -33.85
CA GLY A 327 3.63 17.12 -34.43
C GLY A 327 3.96 17.95 -35.67
N THR A 328 2.99 18.76 -36.10
CA THR A 328 3.16 19.67 -37.25
C THR A 328 4.26 20.70 -36.98
N PRO A 329 5.19 20.95 -37.93
CA PRO A 329 6.19 22.01 -37.82
C PRO A 329 5.56 23.40 -37.58
N GLN A 330 6.40 24.35 -37.19
CA GLN A 330 5.99 25.75 -37.06
C GLN A 330 5.34 26.23 -38.37
N ARG A 331 4.14 26.82 -38.25
CA ARG A 331 3.35 27.39 -39.35
C ARG A 331 2.70 28.68 -38.88
N ASP A 332 2.46 29.59 -39.81
CA ASP A 332 1.81 30.85 -39.52
C ASP A 332 0.31 30.67 -39.23
N GLU A 333 -0.28 31.63 -38.53
CA GLU A 333 -1.73 31.69 -38.35
C GLU A 333 -2.42 31.83 -39.72
N PRO A 334 -3.52 31.09 -39.98
CA PRO A 334 -4.25 31.24 -41.23
C PRO A 334 -4.78 32.68 -41.37
N ALA A 335 -4.61 33.29 -42.55
CA ALA A 335 -5.16 34.62 -42.82
C ALA A 335 -6.68 34.61 -42.64
N VAL A 336 -7.20 35.48 -41.78
CA VAL A 336 -8.64 35.71 -41.63
C VAL A 336 -9.09 36.55 -42.84
N PRO A 337 -10.03 36.07 -43.67
CA PRO A 337 -10.55 36.86 -44.78
C PRO A 337 -11.16 38.16 -44.26
N GLN A 338 -10.69 39.31 -44.77
CA GLN A 338 -11.34 40.59 -44.50
C GLN A 338 -12.73 40.56 -45.15
N ARG A 339 -13.77 40.83 -44.34
CA ARG A 339 -15.15 41.04 -44.81
C ARG A 339 -15.32 42.47 -45.32
#